data_AF-A0A816A1Q2-F1
#
_entry.id   AF-A0A816A1Q2-F1
#
_cell.length_a   1.000
_cell.length_b   1.000
_cell.length_c   1.000
_cell.angle_alpha   90.00
_cell.angle_beta   90.00
_cell.angle_gamma   90.00
#
_symmetry.space_group_name_H-M   'P 1'
#
loop_
_entity.id
_entity.type
_entity.pdbx_description
1 polymer ?
#
loop_
_entity_poly.entity_id
_entity_poly.type
_entity_poly.pdbx_seq_one_letter_code
_entity_poly.pdbx_strand_id
1 'polypeptide(L)'
;MSENIKRILGEEGQKKISLIVLKSDRFWNVNKRCPHVLKFDVNNELHLDFIVAASNLLARMYYIPQIRDRKLIAKEVVKVHVPEFKPKAGVIIHENDEQLRADLKRKKKYECHTRLPNYDDTFDIKIQSHEFEKDDDTNFHMDYIVATANLRAENYDIQKADRNKMKRIAGNIIPAIVATTAMVTGLICLEVYKFVQHHKKNRII
;
A
#
# COMPACT_ATOMS: atom_id res chain seq x y z
N MET A 1 31.02 8.01 10.34
CA MET A 1 30.73 6.56 10.18
C MET A 1 30.28 6.33 8.75
N SER A 2 31.18 6.68 7.83
CA SER A 2 30.91 7.00 6.42
C SER A 2 32.02 6.39 5.60
N GLU A 3 32.04 5.08 5.45
CA GLU A 3 32.95 4.40 4.53
C GLU A 3 32.55 2.94 4.44
N ASN A 4 32.62 2.40 3.21
CA ASN A 4 32.41 0.99 2.82
C ASN A 4 31.11 0.68 2.06
N ILE A 5 30.92 1.39 0.93
CA ILE A 5 30.18 0.82 -0.21
C ILE A 5 31.19 0.59 -1.33
N LYS A 6 31.81 -0.59 -1.39
CA LYS A 6 32.56 -1.04 -2.57
C LYS A 6 31.56 -1.57 -3.60
N ARG A 7 31.35 -0.82 -4.70
CA ARG A 7 30.70 -1.32 -5.93
C ARG A 7 31.72 -2.21 -6.64
N ILE A 8 31.49 -3.52 -6.69
CA ILE A 8 32.21 -4.43 -7.58
C ILE A 8 31.35 -4.59 -8.84
N LEU A 9 31.84 -4.08 -9.96
CA LEU A 9 31.25 -4.29 -11.28
C LEU A 9 31.63 -5.71 -11.74
N GLY A 10 30.64 -6.59 -11.86
CA GLY A 10 30.76 -7.84 -12.60
C GLY A 10 30.39 -7.60 -14.07
N GLU A 11 31.16 -8.19 -14.97
CA GLU A 11 30.97 -8.17 -16.41
C GLU A 11 29.64 -8.85 -16.82
N GLU A 12 29.10 -8.38 -17.94
CA GLU A 12 27.88 -8.81 -18.65
C GLU A 12 26.51 -8.44 -18.04
N GLY A 13 25.92 -7.37 -18.59
CA GLY A 13 24.49 -7.23 -18.89
C GLY A 13 23.49 -7.02 -17.74
N GLN A 14 23.77 -7.47 -16.52
CA GLN A 14 22.92 -7.26 -15.35
C GLN A 14 23.74 -6.63 -14.22
N LYS A 15 23.52 -5.32 -13.97
CA LYS A 15 24.11 -4.61 -12.83
C LYS A 15 23.62 -5.25 -11.52
N LYS A 16 24.34 -6.24 -11.01
CA LYS A 16 24.05 -6.92 -9.74
C LYS A 16 24.47 -6.01 -8.59
N ILE A 17 23.50 -5.45 -7.86
CA ILE A 17 23.74 -4.58 -6.71
C ILE A 17 24.09 -5.46 -5.51
N SER A 18 25.37 -5.65 -5.21
CA SER A 18 25.82 -6.34 -4.00
C SER A 18 26.28 -5.34 -2.93
N LEU A 19 25.56 -5.29 -1.81
CA LEU A 19 25.99 -4.63 -0.57
C LEU A 19 26.34 -5.72 0.44
N ILE A 20 27.54 -5.63 1.03
CA ILE A 20 28.03 -6.56 2.06
C ILE A 20 28.00 -5.82 3.39
N VAL A 21 27.36 -6.42 4.40
CA VAL A 21 27.37 -5.88 5.77
C VAL A 21 28.62 -6.41 6.49
N LEU A 22 29.12 -5.68 7.49
CA LEU A 22 30.31 -6.02 8.30
C LEU A 22 30.32 -7.44 8.89
N LYS A 23 29.19 -8.15 8.90
CA LYS A 23 29.00 -9.47 9.52
C LYS A 23 29.12 -10.66 8.56
N SER A 24 29.83 -10.52 7.42
CA SER A 24 30.00 -11.53 6.36
C SER A 24 28.72 -11.93 5.59
N ASP A 25 27.55 -11.45 6.01
CA ASP A 25 26.29 -11.69 5.31
C ASP A 25 26.01 -10.60 4.24
N ARG A 26 25.42 -11.03 3.12
CA ARG A 26 24.91 -10.12 2.09
C ARG A 26 23.73 -9.34 2.67
N PHE A 27 23.72 -8.02 2.43
CA PHE A 27 22.61 -7.16 2.85
C PHE A 27 21.28 -7.63 2.25
N TRP A 28 21.31 -7.99 0.97
CA TRP A 28 20.17 -8.62 0.29
C TRP A 28 20.24 -10.14 0.43
N ASN A 29 19.17 -10.72 0.95
CA ASN A 29 19.01 -12.14 1.21
C ASN A 29 17.54 -12.56 0.97
N VAL A 30 17.15 -13.77 1.36
CA VAL A 30 15.77 -14.26 1.14
C VAL A 30 14.72 -13.39 1.84
N ASN A 31 15.03 -12.84 3.02
CA ASN A 31 14.15 -11.97 3.80
C ASN A 31 14.20 -10.50 3.33
N LYS A 32 15.34 -10.07 2.77
CA LYS A 32 15.57 -8.74 2.20
C LYS A 32 15.80 -8.89 0.70
N ARG A 33 14.73 -8.91 -0.09
CA ARG A 33 14.80 -8.99 -1.55
C ARG A 33 15.30 -7.65 -2.13
N CYS A 34 16.24 -7.73 -3.07
CA CYS A 34 16.74 -6.53 -3.74
C CYS A 34 15.66 -6.03 -4.72
N PRO A 35 15.21 -4.76 -4.63
CA PRO A 35 14.24 -4.25 -5.56
C PRO A 35 14.86 -3.94 -6.92
N HIS A 36 14.07 -4.02 -7.98
CA HIS A 36 14.38 -3.47 -9.28
C HIS A 36 13.51 -2.24 -9.60
N VAL A 37 13.94 -1.44 -10.58
CA VAL A 37 13.21 -0.24 -10.99
C VAL A 37 12.20 -0.62 -12.07
N LEU A 38 10.93 -0.36 -11.80
CA LEU A 38 9.86 -0.44 -12.81
C LEU A 38 10.01 0.67 -13.84
N LYS A 39 9.94 0.29 -15.12
CA LYS A 39 9.80 1.25 -16.23
C LYS A 39 8.32 1.35 -16.57
N PHE A 40 7.77 2.55 -16.53
CA PHE A 40 6.39 2.77 -16.92
C PHE A 40 6.18 2.38 -18.39
N ASP A 41 5.04 1.75 -18.66
CA ASP A 41 4.61 1.29 -19.99
C ASP A 41 3.10 1.45 -20.05
N VAL A 42 2.61 2.11 -21.09
CA VAL A 42 1.20 2.40 -21.31
C VAL A 42 0.43 1.14 -21.75
N ASN A 43 1.11 0.19 -22.38
CA ASN A 43 0.49 -1.06 -22.84
C ASN A 43 0.33 -2.09 -21.71
N ASN A 44 1.03 -1.89 -20.59
CA ASN A 44 0.88 -2.74 -19.42
C ASN A 44 -0.37 -2.32 -18.66
N GLU A 45 -1.36 -3.21 -18.60
CA GLU A 45 -2.64 -2.96 -17.94
C GLU A 45 -2.47 -2.54 -16.49
N LEU A 46 -1.54 -3.15 -15.74
CA LEU A 46 -1.31 -2.84 -14.33
C LEU A 46 -0.80 -1.42 -14.12
N HIS A 47 0.08 -0.96 -15.02
CA HIS A 47 0.63 0.40 -14.97
C HIS A 47 -0.46 1.42 -15.27
N LEU A 48 -1.29 1.15 -16.28
CA LEU A 48 -2.39 2.03 -16.64
C LEU A 48 -3.49 2.03 -15.58
N ASP A 49 -3.83 0.88 -15.00
CA ASP A 49 -4.83 0.74 -13.94
C ASP A 49 -4.50 1.60 -12.72
N PHE A 50 -3.22 1.62 -12.33
CA PHE A 50 -2.75 2.51 -11.26
C PHE A 50 -3.02 3.98 -11.59
N ILE A 51 -2.68 4.43 -12.80
CA ILE A 51 -2.88 5.82 -13.21
C ILE A 51 -4.37 6.16 -13.26
N VAL A 52 -5.20 5.30 -13.86
CA VAL A 52 -6.64 5.50 -13.98
C VAL A 52 -7.29 5.61 -12.59
N ALA A 53 -6.95 4.70 -11.67
CA ALA A 53 -7.50 4.74 -10.32
C ALA A 53 -7.01 5.98 -9.55
N ALA A 54 -5.70 6.26 -9.59
CA ALA A 54 -5.10 7.39 -8.90
C ALA A 54 -5.66 8.75 -9.39
N SER A 55 -5.79 8.93 -10.71
CA SER A 55 -6.29 10.18 -11.29
C SER A 55 -7.76 10.42 -10.93
N ASN A 56 -8.59 9.37 -10.93
CA ASN A 56 -10.00 9.49 -10.57
C ASN A 56 -10.21 9.74 -9.08
N LEU A 57 -9.39 9.15 -8.21
CA LEU A 57 -9.40 9.46 -6.78
C LEU A 57 -8.96 10.89 -6.51
N LEU A 58 -7.90 11.35 -7.19
CA LEU A 58 -7.42 12.73 -7.06
C LEU A 58 -8.44 13.74 -7.58
N ALA A 59 -9.08 13.45 -8.73
CA ALA A 59 -10.13 14.29 -9.28
C ALA A 59 -11.29 14.46 -8.29
N ARG A 60 -11.76 13.36 -7.70
CA ARG A 60 -12.82 13.40 -6.67
C ARG A 60 -12.40 14.18 -5.41
N MET A 61 -11.14 14.06 -4.99
CA MET A 61 -10.61 14.80 -3.83
C MET A 61 -10.71 16.33 -4.02
N TYR A 62 -10.54 16.81 -5.25
CA TYR A 62 -10.61 18.24 -5.62
C TYR A 62 -11.92 18.65 -6.31
N TYR A 63 -12.97 17.82 -6.26
CA TYR A 63 -14.26 18.07 -6.92
C TYR A 63 -14.17 18.28 -8.44
N ILE A 64 -13.16 17.69 -9.10
CA ILE A 64 -12.99 17.71 -10.55
C ILE A 64 -13.77 16.52 -11.15
N PRO A 65 -14.47 16.70 -12.29
CA PRO A 65 -15.14 15.61 -12.99
C PRO A 65 -14.18 14.46 -13.33
N GLN A 66 -14.59 13.25 -12.99
CA GLN A 66 -13.85 12.02 -13.26
C GLN A 66 -13.92 11.66 -14.76
N ILE A 67 -12.78 11.25 -15.32
CA ILE A 67 -12.70 10.68 -16.67
C ILE A 67 -12.40 9.19 -16.52
N ARG A 68 -13.32 8.35 -16.97
CA ARG A 68 -13.20 6.87 -16.90
C ARG A 68 -12.71 6.23 -18.19
N ASP A 69 -12.55 7.02 -19.26
CA ASP A 69 -12.06 6.50 -20.54
C ASP A 69 -10.55 6.25 -20.49
N ARG A 70 -10.19 4.96 -20.44
CA ARG A 70 -8.80 4.48 -20.41
C ARG A 70 -8.00 4.92 -21.63
N LYS A 71 -8.62 5.07 -22.80
CA LYS A 71 -7.92 5.46 -24.04
C LYS A 71 -7.52 6.93 -24.01
N LEU A 72 -8.38 7.80 -23.47
CA LEU A 72 -8.05 9.22 -23.30
C LEU A 72 -6.92 9.38 -22.28
N ILE A 73 -7.00 8.68 -21.14
CA ILE A 73 -5.95 8.71 -20.13
C ILE A 73 -4.62 8.23 -20.71
N ALA A 74 -4.59 7.10 -21.43
CA ALA A 74 -3.40 6.59 -22.07
C ALA A 74 -2.75 7.62 -23.02
N LYS A 75 -3.55 8.35 -23.81
CA LYS A 75 -3.06 9.40 -24.71
C LYS A 75 -2.43 10.58 -23.95
N GLU A 76 -3.00 11.01 -22.84
CA GLU A 76 -2.46 12.10 -22.04
C GLU A 76 -1.18 11.70 -21.29
N VAL A 77 -1.12 10.48 -20.77
CA VAL A 77 0.04 9.99 -20.01
C VAL A 77 1.31 9.94 -20.86
N VAL A 78 1.20 9.61 -22.15
CA VAL A 78 2.36 9.61 -23.08
C VAL A 78 3.00 11.00 -23.22
N LYS A 79 2.21 12.07 -23.06
CA LYS A 79 2.70 13.45 -23.19
C LYS A 79 3.45 13.93 -21.95
N VAL A 80 3.34 13.22 -20.82
CA VAL A 80 3.93 13.64 -19.55
C VAL A 80 5.44 13.41 -19.57
N HIS A 81 6.21 14.48 -19.41
CA HIS A 81 7.65 14.39 -19.24
C HIS A 81 8.00 14.06 -17.78
N VAL A 82 8.62 12.89 -17.55
CA VAL A 82 9.10 12.48 -16.23
C VAL A 82 10.58 12.86 -16.08
N PRO A 83 10.95 13.71 -15.10
CA PRO A 83 12.34 14.09 -14.90
C PRO A 83 13.17 12.89 -14.42
N GLU A 84 14.42 12.83 -14.84
CA GLU A 84 15.33 11.76 -14.42
C GLU A 84 15.62 11.82 -12.91
N PHE A 85 15.56 10.66 -12.25
CA PHE A 85 15.85 10.56 -10.83
C PHE A 85 17.35 10.72 -10.54
N LYS A 86 17.69 11.74 -9.75
CA LYS A 86 19.07 11.96 -9.25
C LYS A 86 19.15 11.57 -7.77
N PRO A 87 19.99 10.58 -7.39
CA PRO A 87 20.10 10.15 -6.00
C PRO A 87 20.70 11.26 -5.14
N LYS A 88 20.05 11.54 -4.00
CA LYS A 88 20.56 12.51 -3.02
C LYS A 88 21.51 11.81 -2.05
N ALA A 89 22.68 12.40 -1.82
CA ALA A 89 23.59 11.97 -0.78
C ALA A 89 23.06 12.35 0.61
N GLY A 90 23.37 11.55 1.63
CA GLY A 90 22.98 11.82 3.03
C GLY A 90 21.56 11.38 3.42
N VAL A 91 20.84 10.67 2.54
CA VAL A 91 19.56 10.04 2.91
C VAL A 91 19.83 8.83 3.80
N ILE A 92 19.36 8.90 5.05
CA ILE A 92 19.47 7.80 6.01
C ILE A 92 18.28 6.86 5.82
N ILE A 93 18.56 5.59 5.55
CA ILE A 93 17.57 4.52 5.47
C ILE A 93 17.79 3.62 6.69
N HIS A 94 16.80 3.56 7.57
CA HIS A 94 16.85 2.72 8.77
C HIS A 94 16.54 1.27 8.42
N GLU A 95 17.31 0.33 8.97
CA GLU A 95 17.11 -1.10 8.72
C GLU A 95 16.08 -1.73 9.66
N ASN A 96 15.87 -1.13 10.83
CA ASN A 96 14.99 -1.66 11.86
C ASN A 96 14.14 -0.54 12.49
N ASP A 97 12.96 -0.91 12.98
CA ASP A 97 11.97 0.03 13.51
C ASP A 97 12.46 0.78 14.76
N GLU A 98 13.34 0.17 15.55
CA GLU A 98 13.95 0.80 16.72
C GLU A 98 14.84 1.98 16.35
N GLN A 99 15.67 1.83 15.32
CA GLN A 99 16.54 2.89 14.80
C GLN A 99 15.69 4.06 14.27
N LEU A 100 14.62 3.74 13.53
CA LEU A 100 13.66 4.73 13.03
C LEU A 100 13.00 5.51 14.18
N ARG A 101 12.51 4.82 15.21
CA ARG A 101 11.86 5.46 16.36
C ARG A 101 12.83 6.35 17.14
N ALA A 102 14.08 5.94 17.29
CA ALA A 102 15.11 6.74 17.95
C ALA A 102 15.41 8.03 17.18
N ASP A 103 15.53 7.95 15.85
CA ASP A 103 15.77 9.11 14.99
C ASP A 103 14.57 10.08 14.96
N LEU A 104 13.34 9.55 14.91
CA LEU A 104 12.11 10.36 14.97
C LEU A 104 11.99 11.15 16.28
N LYS A 105 12.40 10.56 17.41
CA LYS A 105 12.44 11.26 18.71
C LYS A 105 13.52 12.35 18.74
N ARG A 106 14.61 12.18 17.98
CA ARG A 106 15.75 13.10 17.95
C ARG A 106 15.54 14.29 17.01
N LYS A 107 14.80 14.11 15.91
CA LYS A 107 14.45 15.20 14.99
C LYS A 107 13.43 16.14 15.64
N LYS A 108 13.93 17.30 16.12
CA LYS A 108 13.08 18.44 16.48
C LYS A 108 12.26 18.86 15.25
N LYS A 109 10.95 18.97 15.44
CA LYS A 109 9.92 19.02 14.40
C LYS A 109 9.77 20.40 13.72
N TYR A 110 10.80 21.07 13.21
CA TYR A 110 10.56 22.40 12.62
C TYR A 110 11.49 22.75 11.46
N GLU A 111 10.95 22.67 10.24
CA GLU A 111 11.42 23.42 9.04
C GLU A 111 10.37 23.45 7.90
N CYS A 112 9.07 23.29 8.21
CA CYS A 112 8.02 23.23 7.19
C CYS A 112 7.16 24.50 7.10
N HIS A 113 7.14 25.33 8.14
CA HIS A 113 6.23 26.48 8.25
C HIS A 113 6.53 27.62 7.26
N THR A 114 7.76 27.71 6.75
CA THR A 114 8.17 28.75 5.78
C THR A 114 7.75 28.46 4.34
N ARG A 115 7.27 27.25 4.04
CA ARG A 115 6.85 26.82 2.70
C ARG A 115 5.34 26.66 2.55
N LEU A 116 4.58 26.89 3.61
CA LEU A 116 3.14 26.83 3.55
C LEU A 116 2.62 28.12 2.90
N PRO A 117 1.69 28.03 1.94
CA PRO A 117 1.03 29.20 1.39
C PRO A 117 0.24 29.92 2.49
N ASN A 118 -0.03 31.22 2.30
CA ASN A 118 -0.87 31.96 3.22
C ASN A 118 -2.31 31.42 3.15
N TYR A 119 -3.03 31.50 4.26
CA TYR A 119 -4.40 30.98 4.36
C TYR A 119 -5.34 31.63 3.33
N ASP A 120 -5.23 32.95 3.15
CA ASP A 120 -6.07 33.73 2.25
C ASP A 120 -5.99 33.23 0.78
N ASP A 121 -4.82 32.77 0.34
CA ASP A 121 -4.61 32.24 -1.02
C ASP A 121 -5.26 30.86 -1.24
N THR A 122 -5.64 30.18 -0.16
CA THR A 122 -6.12 28.79 -0.18
C THR A 122 -7.54 28.61 0.35
N PHE A 123 -8.19 29.70 0.77
CA PHE A 123 -9.51 29.69 1.41
C PHE A 123 -10.59 29.02 0.55
N ASP A 124 -10.54 29.23 -0.76
CA ASP A 124 -11.53 28.67 -1.69
C ASP A 124 -11.27 27.20 -2.08
N ILE A 125 -10.11 26.64 -1.70
CA ILE A 125 -9.75 25.26 -2.04
C ILE A 125 -10.48 24.30 -1.11
N LYS A 126 -11.53 23.66 -1.64
CA LYS A 126 -12.23 22.57 -0.96
C LYS A 126 -11.58 21.23 -1.29
N ILE A 127 -11.19 20.50 -0.25
CA ILE A 127 -10.61 19.16 -0.37
C ILE A 127 -11.55 18.18 0.33
N GLN A 128 -11.95 17.12 -0.38
CA GLN A 128 -12.76 16.05 0.18
C GLN A 128 -11.88 14.89 0.64
N SER A 129 -11.99 14.50 1.91
CA SER A 129 -11.39 13.23 2.37
C SER A 129 -12.13 12.05 1.75
N HIS A 130 -11.39 11.04 1.30
CA HIS A 130 -11.97 9.76 0.92
C HIS A 130 -12.23 8.92 2.15
N GLU A 131 -13.41 8.31 2.21
CA GLU A 131 -13.74 7.28 3.19
C GLU A 131 -13.62 5.93 2.49
N PHE A 132 -12.78 5.05 3.04
CA PHE A 132 -12.50 3.76 2.41
C PHE A 132 -13.73 2.84 2.45
N GLU A 133 -14.27 2.56 1.28
CA GLU A 133 -15.30 1.56 1.05
C GLU A 133 -14.75 0.44 0.16
N LYS A 134 -14.79 -0.80 0.67
CA LYS A 134 -14.27 -2.02 0.05
C LYS A 134 -15.32 -2.74 -0.81
N ASP A 135 -16.60 -2.48 -0.57
CA ASP A 135 -17.73 -3.18 -1.19
C ASP A 135 -18.34 -2.45 -2.39
N ASP A 136 -17.94 -1.20 -2.64
CA ASP A 136 -18.28 -0.46 -3.84
C ASP A 136 -17.15 -0.55 -4.87
N ASP A 137 -17.41 -1.31 -5.94
CA ASP A 137 -16.45 -1.55 -7.01
C ASP A 137 -16.33 -0.36 -8.00
N THR A 138 -17.12 0.72 -7.82
CA THR A 138 -17.18 1.85 -8.76
C THR A 138 -16.40 3.08 -8.31
N ASN A 139 -15.88 3.09 -7.08
CA ASN A 139 -15.20 4.22 -6.45
C ASN A 139 -13.67 4.23 -6.63
N PHE A 140 -13.10 3.21 -7.28
CA PHE A 140 -11.66 3.04 -7.51
C PHE A 140 -10.79 2.81 -6.26
N HIS A 141 -11.35 2.66 -5.05
CA HIS A 141 -10.56 2.39 -3.85
C HIS A 141 -9.80 1.08 -3.95
N MET A 142 -10.53 -0.01 -4.24
CA MET A 142 -9.92 -1.33 -4.37
C MET A 142 -9.01 -1.41 -5.60
N ASP A 143 -9.38 -0.79 -6.71
CA ASP A 143 -8.55 -0.77 -7.93
C ASP A 143 -7.19 -0.10 -7.67
N TYR A 144 -7.19 1.04 -6.95
CA TYR A 144 -5.95 1.71 -6.56
C TYR A 144 -5.09 0.86 -5.63
N ILE A 145 -5.69 0.24 -4.60
CA ILE A 145 -4.96 -0.62 -3.65
C ILE A 145 -4.34 -1.82 -4.37
N VAL A 146 -5.12 -2.50 -5.21
CA VAL A 146 -4.67 -3.68 -5.98
C VAL A 146 -3.54 -3.30 -6.91
N ALA A 147 -3.69 -2.25 -7.70
CA ALA A 147 -2.67 -1.81 -8.64
C ALA A 147 -1.38 -1.39 -7.92
N THR A 148 -1.49 -0.56 -6.87
CA THR A 148 -0.35 -0.09 -6.08
C THR A 148 0.42 -1.24 -5.43
N ALA A 149 -0.29 -2.19 -4.81
CA ALA A 149 0.34 -3.29 -4.11
C ALA A 149 0.94 -4.32 -5.08
N ASN A 150 0.32 -4.55 -6.25
CA ASN A 150 0.90 -5.41 -7.29
C ASN A 150 2.11 -4.78 -7.98
N LEU A 151 2.12 -3.46 -8.21
CA LEU A 151 3.32 -2.74 -8.66
C LEU A 151 4.45 -2.85 -7.63
N ARG A 152 4.13 -2.69 -6.35
CA ARG A 152 5.12 -2.89 -5.28
C ARG A 152 5.60 -4.34 -5.21
N ALA A 153 4.72 -5.31 -5.42
CA ALA A 153 5.09 -6.72 -5.47
C ALA A 153 6.06 -6.99 -6.63
N GLU A 154 5.80 -6.41 -7.80
CA GLU A 154 6.68 -6.51 -8.97
C GLU A 154 8.08 -5.98 -8.67
N ASN A 155 8.22 -4.80 -8.05
CA ASN A 155 9.54 -4.26 -7.66
C ASN A 155 10.42 -5.25 -6.88
N TYR A 156 9.84 -6.15 -6.08
CA TYR A 156 10.56 -7.11 -5.22
C TYR A 156 10.45 -8.57 -5.69
N ASP A 157 10.00 -8.80 -6.93
CA ASP A 157 9.78 -10.13 -7.50
C ASP A 157 8.86 -10.99 -6.61
N ILE A 158 7.81 -10.38 -6.07
CA ILE A 158 6.76 -11.02 -5.27
C ILE A 158 5.58 -11.34 -6.21
N GLN A 159 4.97 -12.51 -6.02
CA GLN A 159 3.81 -12.91 -6.78
C GLN A 159 2.65 -11.92 -6.60
N LYS A 160 2.10 -11.45 -7.72
CA LYS A 160 0.92 -10.57 -7.77
C LYS A 160 -0.29 -11.28 -7.14
N ALA A 161 -1.15 -10.52 -6.50
CA ALA A 161 -2.39 -11.02 -5.90
C ALA A 161 -3.61 -10.51 -6.67
N ASP A 162 -4.62 -11.38 -6.77
CA ASP A 162 -5.90 -11.05 -7.37
C ASP A 162 -6.69 -10.04 -6.50
N ARG A 163 -7.61 -9.30 -7.13
CA ARG A 163 -8.49 -8.32 -6.49
C ARG A 163 -9.24 -8.92 -5.30
N ASN A 164 -9.76 -10.14 -5.41
CA ASN A 164 -10.50 -10.77 -4.32
C ASN A 164 -9.62 -11.07 -3.10
N LYS A 165 -8.40 -11.56 -3.35
CA LYS A 165 -7.42 -11.82 -2.29
C LYS A 165 -7.01 -10.51 -1.61
N MET A 166 -6.79 -9.45 -2.38
CA MET A 166 -6.48 -8.12 -1.86
C MET A 166 -7.65 -7.52 -1.09
N LYS A 167 -8.88 -7.62 -1.59
CA LYS A 167 -10.09 -7.14 -0.92
C LYS A 167 -10.28 -7.81 0.43
N ARG A 168 -10.03 -9.12 0.52
CA ARG A 168 -10.05 -9.85 1.79
C ARG A 168 -9.03 -9.32 2.79
N ILE A 169 -7.80 -9.04 2.34
CA ILE A 169 -6.70 -8.57 3.20
C ILE A 169 -6.89 -7.10 3.58
N ALA A 170 -7.07 -6.20 2.61
CA ALA A 170 -7.21 -4.77 2.83
C ALA A 170 -8.51 -4.42 3.59
N GLY A 171 -9.58 -5.17 3.34
CA GLY A 171 -10.87 -5.00 3.99
C GLY A 171 -11.01 -5.72 5.33
N ASN A 172 -9.98 -6.42 5.81
CA ASN A 172 -10.03 -7.29 7.00
C ASN A 172 -11.30 -8.16 7.05
N ILE A 173 -11.66 -8.78 5.92
CA ILE A 173 -12.92 -9.50 5.78
C ILE A 173 -12.85 -10.79 6.60
N ILE A 174 -13.77 -10.92 7.55
CA ILE A 174 -13.96 -12.15 8.33
C ILE A 174 -14.77 -13.14 7.47
N PRO A 175 -14.23 -14.33 7.17
CA PRO A 175 -14.99 -15.33 6.43
C PRO A 175 -16.18 -15.80 7.26
N ALA A 176 -17.37 -15.81 6.65
CA ALA A 176 -18.60 -16.29 7.27
C ALA A 176 -19.37 -17.19 6.31
N ILE A 177 -19.98 -18.24 6.85
CA ILE A 177 -20.87 -19.15 6.12
C ILE A 177 -22.12 -19.42 6.95
N VAL A 178 -23.27 -19.50 6.30
CA VAL A 178 -24.58 -19.64 6.99
C VAL A 178 -24.63 -20.88 7.87
N ALA A 179 -23.95 -21.97 7.49
CA ALA A 179 -23.95 -23.23 8.23
C ALA A 179 -23.40 -23.10 9.66
N THR A 180 -22.30 -22.36 9.88
CA THR A 180 -21.74 -22.18 11.22
C THR A 180 -22.63 -21.28 12.07
N THR A 181 -23.22 -20.23 11.48
CA THR A 181 -24.21 -19.38 12.16
C THR A 181 -25.45 -20.17 12.56
N ALA A 182 -25.98 -21.05 11.68
CA ALA A 182 -27.12 -21.91 11.98
C ALA A 182 -26.81 -22.91 13.11
N MET A 183 -25.62 -23.51 13.10
CA MET A 183 -25.19 -24.43 14.16
C MET A 183 -25.05 -23.70 15.52
N VAL A 184 -24.37 -22.56 15.54
CA VAL A 184 -24.17 -21.77 16.78
C VAL A 184 -25.52 -21.26 17.33
N THR A 185 -26.40 -20.76 16.47
CA THR A 185 -27.75 -20.33 16.88
C THR A 185 -28.59 -21.49 17.40
N GLY A 186 -28.53 -22.66 16.77
CA GLY A 186 -29.18 -23.88 17.26
C GLY A 186 -28.73 -24.27 18.68
N LEU A 187 -27.42 -24.23 18.96
CA LEU A 187 -26.88 -24.50 20.29
C LEU A 187 -27.31 -23.44 21.32
N ILE A 188 -27.35 -22.16 20.94
CA ILE A 188 -27.87 -21.08 21.78
C ILE A 188 -29.34 -21.34 22.12
N CYS A 189 -30.16 -21.73 21.15
CA CYS A 189 -31.58 -22.05 21.37
C CYS A 189 -31.75 -23.20 22.38
N LEU A 190 -30.92 -24.24 22.34
CA LEU A 190 -30.95 -25.33 23.33
C LEU A 190 -30.61 -24.83 24.75
N GLU A 191 -29.68 -23.89 24.88
CA GLU A 191 -29.34 -23.31 26.19
C GLU A 191 -30.48 -22.42 26.74
N VAL A 192 -31.17 -21.68 25.85
CA VAL A 192 -32.35 -20.89 26.21
C VAL A 192 -33.44 -21.78 26.84
N TYR A 193 -33.66 -23.00 26.33
CA TYR A 193 -34.61 -23.94 26.94
C TYR A 193 -34.25 -24.29 28.40
N LYS A 194 -32.96 -24.47 28.72
CA LYS A 194 -32.53 -24.76 30.11
C LYS A 194 -32.77 -23.56 31.02
N PHE A 195 -32.54 -22.35 30.51
CA PHE A 195 -32.77 -21.10 31.24
C PHE A 195 -34.26 -20.94 31.61
N VAL A 196 -35.16 -21.16 30.65
CA VAL A 196 -36.63 -21.06 30.86
C VAL A 196 -37.12 -22.10 31.87
N GLN A 197 -36.54 -23.30 31.89
CA GLN A 197 -36.92 -24.37 32.84
C GLN A 197 -36.34 -24.18 34.25
N HIS A 198 -35.66 -23.08 34.55
CA HIS A 198 -35.05 -22.79 35.86
C HIS A 198 -34.07 -23.87 36.36
N HIS A 199 -33.39 -24.58 35.44
CA HIS A 199 -32.33 -25.52 35.81
C HIS A 199 -31.10 -24.77 36.34
N LYS A 200 -30.94 -24.70 37.67
CA LYS A 200 -29.87 -23.96 38.38
C LYS A 200 -28.44 -24.54 38.26
N LYS A 201 -28.21 -25.61 37.50
CA LYS A 201 -26.87 -26.20 37.37
C LYS A 201 -26.20 -25.69 36.10
N ASN A 202 -25.29 -24.73 36.26
CA ASN A 202 -24.32 -24.27 35.26
C ASN A 202 -23.31 -25.38 34.92
N ARG A 203 -23.77 -26.48 34.32
CA ARG A 203 -22.91 -27.45 33.66
C ARG A 203 -22.96 -27.17 32.17
N ILE A 204 -21.98 -26.41 31.72
CA ILE A 204 -21.64 -26.32 30.30
C ILE A 204 -21.13 -27.72 29.90
N ILE A 205 -21.61 -28.18 28.75
CA ILE A 205 -21.31 -29.48 28.13
C ILE A 205 -19.79 -29.69 28.06
#